data_AF-A0AAE1GRU7-F1
#
_entry.id   AF-A0AAE1GRU7-F1
#
_cell.length_a   1.000
_cell.length_b   1.000
_cell.length_c   1.000
_cell.angle_alpha   90.00
_cell.angle_beta   90.00
_cell.angle_gamma   90.00
#
_symmetry.space_group_name_H-M   'P 1'
#
loop_
_entity.id
_entity.type
_entity.pdbx_description
1 polymer ?
#
loop_
_entity_poly.entity_id
_entity_poly.type
_entity_poly.pdbx_seq_one_letter_code
_entity_poly.pdbx_strand_id
1 'polypeptide(L)'
;MPKVQRNQNEVLRSYVMEFAAFTTDGSVLFCKYCEAPVTASKKFQVQQHLKTSKHIRLEAVKSNSAQKEQQLLLACSNVNRVIANIKKIFLKAPSRTVRFKEIAPSTPLVPSPVVTRWGSWIDAAMYYGKNFDVIEAVIATFDPEEAQRIQESKILLETEGMKESLLFIATNFACISSTITRLEERGLLLSSAISLVNGVLDELKSLQSDAYYGKLSNVLYKNKGFEKLKKVSQIMCGEAIIDETVQPLTMSNMLCMKHAPIISCDVERVFSEYKAMLTDNRRSFNFENLRHHVIIKCNHNL
;
A
#
# COMPACT_ATOMS: atom_id res chain seq x y z
N MET A 1 -43.57 39.10 25.98
CA MET A 1 -42.62 38.81 24.87
C MET A 1 -42.71 37.32 24.55
N PRO A 2 -43.03 36.91 23.31
CA PRO A 2 -42.96 35.50 22.93
C PRO A 2 -41.48 35.07 22.89
N LYS A 3 -41.15 33.90 23.45
CA LYS A 3 -39.80 33.32 23.34
C LYS A 3 -39.55 33.01 21.87
N VAL A 4 -38.65 33.77 21.23
CA VAL A 4 -38.16 33.48 19.88
C VAL A 4 -37.57 32.07 19.90
N GLN A 5 -38.17 31.17 19.14
CA GLN A 5 -37.75 29.78 19.04
C GLN A 5 -36.40 29.77 18.30
N ARG A 6 -35.31 29.42 19.00
CA ARG A 6 -33.98 29.35 18.39
C ARG A 6 -34.01 28.43 17.17
N ASN A 7 -33.43 28.86 16.07
CA ASN A 7 -33.32 28.07 14.85
C ASN A 7 -32.59 26.75 15.17
N GLN A 8 -33.23 25.62 14.89
CA GLN A 8 -32.69 24.29 15.22
C GLN A 8 -31.30 24.09 14.61
N ASN A 9 -31.08 24.58 13.39
CA ASN A 9 -29.78 24.50 12.71
C ASN A 9 -28.68 25.27 13.48
N GLU A 10 -29.00 26.45 14.02
CA GLU A 10 -28.05 27.21 14.85
C GLU A 10 -27.69 26.47 16.15
N VAL A 11 -28.68 25.80 16.77
CA VAL A 11 -28.46 24.98 17.96
C VAL A 11 -27.55 23.79 17.64
N LEU A 12 -27.80 23.08 16.55
CA LEU A 12 -26.97 21.94 16.13
C LEU A 12 -25.53 22.38 15.81
N ARG A 13 -25.36 23.49 15.09
CA ARG A 13 -24.04 24.08 14.82
C ARG A 13 -23.31 24.47 16.10
N SER A 14 -24.02 25.02 17.10
CA SER A 14 -23.42 25.35 18.39
C SER A 14 -22.87 24.11 19.11
N TYR A 15 -23.53 22.95 19.01
CA TYR A 15 -23.05 21.70 19.60
C TYR A 15 -21.86 21.11 18.84
N VAL A 16 -21.80 21.25 17.52
CA VAL A 16 -20.63 20.82 16.73
C VAL A 16 -19.40 21.67 17.05
N MET A 17 -19.59 22.98 17.32
CA MET A 17 -18.51 23.87 17.76
C MET A 17 -18.06 23.56 19.19
N GLU A 18 -18.98 23.21 20.09
CA GLU A 18 -18.67 22.95 21.50
C GLU A 18 -18.08 21.54 21.72
N PHE A 19 -18.51 20.54 20.96
CA PHE A 19 -18.14 19.14 21.17
C PHE A 19 -17.60 18.52 19.87
N ALA A 20 -16.30 18.20 19.86
CA ALA A 20 -15.59 17.66 18.69
C ALA A 20 -16.15 16.30 18.19
N ALA A 21 -16.89 15.58 19.04
CA ALA A 21 -17.45 14.26 18.74
C ALA A 21 -18.63 14.24 17.75
N PHE A 22 -19.19 15.42 17.38
CA PHE A 22 -20.39 15.49 16.54
C PHE A 22 -20.17 16.13 15.16
N THR A 23 -21.07 15.82 14.23
CA THR A 23 -21.29 16.47 12.93
C THR A 23 -22.78 16.74 12.74
N THR A 24 -23.14 17.62 11.80
CA THR A 24 -24.55 17.86 11.44
C THR A 24 -24.70 18.19 9.96
N ASP A 25 -25.81 17.77 9.38
CA ASP A 25 -26.29 18.15 8.04
C ASP A 25 -27.27 19.35 8.09
N GLY A 26 -27.49 19.92 9.28
CA GLY A 26 -28.44 21.00 9.53
C GLY A 26 -29.80 20.53 10.06
N SER A 27 -30.07 19.22 10.07
CA SER A 27 -31.32 18.63 10.58
C SER A 27 -31.08 17.63 11.71
N VAL A 28 -30.01 16.83 11.64
CA VAL A 28 -29.67 15.80 12.63
C VAL A 28 -28.28 16.05 13.22
N LEU A 29 -28.11 15.82 14.53
CA LEU A 29 -26.80 15.74 15.18
C LEU A 29 -26.31 14.29 15.10
N PHE A 30 -25.15 14.06 14.54
CA PHE A 30 -24.59 12.73 14.34
C PHE A 30 -23.29 12.58 15.13
N CYS A 31 -23.13 11.46 15.86
CA CYS A 31 -21.89 11.18 16.56
C CYS A 31 -20.91 10.43 15.66
N LYS A 32 -19.69 10.98 15.50
CA LYS A 32 -18.61 10.40 14.69
C LYS A 32 -18.14 9.03 15.21
N TYR A 33 -18.16 8.83 16.53
CA TYR A 33 -17.67 7.59 17.15
C TYR A 33 -18.75 6.51 17.22
N CYS A 34 -19.96 6.89 17.62
CA CYS A 34 -21.08 5.96 17.78
C CYS A 34 -21.80 5.63 16.46
N GLU A 35 -21.51 6.36 15.38
CA GLU A 35 -22.16 6.24 14.07
C GLU A 35 -23.69 6.22 14.17
N ALA A 36 -24.22 7.07 15.04
CA ALA A 36 -25.64 7.11 15.35
C ALA A 36 -26.13 8.55 15.46
N PRO A 37 -27.40 8.80 15.09
CA PRO A 37 -28.05 10.07 15.36
C PRO A 37 -28.22 10.26 16.88
N VAL A 38 -28.04 11.49 17.34
CA VAL A 38 -28.13 11.87 18.75
C VAL A 38 -29.21 12.92 18.92
N THR A 39 -30.10 12.70 19.88
CA THR A 39 -31.16 13.65 20.21
C THR A 39 -30.54 14.93 20.77
N ALA A 40 -30.76 16.04 20.07
CA ALA A 40 -30.15 17.34 20.36
C ALA A 40 -31.18 18.40 20.79
N SER A 41 -32.35 17.98 21.30
CA SER A 41 -33.40 18.91 21.73
C SER A 41 -33.00 19.73 22.95
N LYS A 42 -32.12 19.19 23.80
CA LYS A 42 -31.55 19.85 24.98
C LYS A 42 -30.07 19.49 25.11
N LYS A 43 -29.24 20.46 25.51
CA LYS A 43 -27.79 20.28 25.73
C LYS A 43 -27.46 19.10 26.66
N PHE A 44 -28.27 18.87 27.68
CA PHE A 44 -28.09 17.74 28.60
C PHE A 44 -28.13 16.37 27.91
N GLN A 45 -28.96 16.19 26.86
CA GLN A 45 -29.04 14.92 26.12
C GLN A 45 -27.74 14.63 25.36
N VAL A 46 -27.15 15.67 24.77
CA VAL A 46 -25.86 15.61 24.08
C VAL A 46 -24.74 15.26 25.07
N GLN A 47 -24.72 15.92 26.24
CA GLN A 47 -23.76 15.62 27.32
C GLN A 47 -23.95 14.21 27.90
N GLN A 48 -25.19 13.73 28.01
CA GLN A 48 -25.48 12.37 28.48
C GLN A 48 -24.95 11.33 27.49
N HIS A 49 -25.09 11.55 26.18
CA HIS A 49 -24.53 10.69 25.15
C HIS A 49 -23.01 10.53 25.31
N LEU A 50 -22.28 11.64 25.50
CA LEU A 50 -20.82 11.62 25.69
C LEU A 50 -20.39 10.82 26.93
N LYS A 51 -21.24 10.82 27.97
CA LYS A 51 -20.98 10.07 29.22
C LYS A 51 -21.35 8.59 29.15
N THR A 52 -21.96 8.12 28.05
CA THR A 52 -22.34 6.70 27.95
C THR A 52 -21.11 5.81 27.86
N SER A 53 -21.13 4.65 28.53
CA SER A 53 -20.04 3.66 28.45
C SER A 53 -19.77 3.19 27.02
N LYS A 54 -20.83 3.15 26.18
CA LYS A 54 -20.71 2.87 24.74
C LYS A 54 -19.86 3.93 24.03
N HIS A 55 -20.16 5.21 24.25
CA HIS A 55 -19.41 6.31 23.65
C HIS A 55 -17.96 6.30 24.11
N ILE A 56 -17.70 6.30 25.42
CA ILE A 56 -16.35 6.35 25.99
C ILE A 56 -15.48 5.21 25.44
N ARG A 57 -16.03 3.98 25.37
CA ARG A 57 -15.32 2.83 24.82
C ARG A 57 -15.02 2.99 23.32
N LEU A 58 -16.01 3.41 22.53
CA LEU A 58 -15.86 3.56 21.07
C LEU A 58 -14.94 4.74 20.71
N GLU A 59 -15.02 5.83 21.46
CA GLU A 59 -14.13 6.98 21.35
C GLU A 59 -12.69 6.58 21.63
N ALA A 60 -12.42 5.86 22.72
CA ALA A 60 -11.08 5.38 23.04
C ALA A 60 -10.52 4.45 21.93
N VAL A 61 -11.33 3.50 21.43
CA VAL A 61 -10.92 2.58 20.35
C VAL A 61 -10.64 3.32 19.05
N LYS A 62 -11.57 4.18 18.60
CA LYS A 62 -11.44 4.90 17.34
C LYS A 62 -10.36 5.98 17.39
N SER A 63 -10.20 6.67 18.53
CA SER A 63 -9.14 7.67 18.71
C SER A 63 -7.76 7.02 18.73
N ASN A 64 -7.60 5.88 19.42
CA ASN A 64 -6.35 5.11 19.40
C ASN A 64 -6.05 4.56 18.00
N SER A 65 -7.06 4.05 17.27
CA SER A 65 -6.89 3.60 15.88
C SER A 65 -6.47 4.75 14.96
N ALA A 66 -7.12 5.91 15.07
CA ALA A 66 -6.81 7.08 14.25
C ALA A 66 -5.43 7.68 14.59
N GLN A 67 -5.06 7.76 15.88
CA GLN A 67 -3.71 8.17 16.29
C GLN A 67 -2.64 7.18 15.80
N LYS A 68 -2.91 5.87 15.89
CA LYS A 68 -2.03 4.82 15.36
C LYS A 68 -1.89 4.92 13.84
N GLU A 69 -2.99 5.14 13.11
CA GLU A 69 -2.99 5.34 11.66
C GLU A 69 -2.20 6.61 11.27
N GLN A 70 -2.38 7.72 11.98
CA GLN A 70 -1.70 8.97 11.72
C GLN A 70 -0.19 8.90 12.05
N GLN A 71 0.19 8.20 13.14
CA GLN A 71 1.58 7.87 13.44
C GLN A 71 2.19 6.93 12.40
N LEU A 72 1.46 5.92 11.92
CA LEU A 72 1.96 5.01 10.88
C LEU A 72 2.13 5.69 9.52
N LEU A 73 1.22 6.60 9.13
CA LEU A 73 1.35 7.40 7.91
C LEU A 73 2.57 8.34 8.00
N LEU A 74 2.80 8.94 9.17
CA LEU A 74 3.97 9.77 9.43
C LEU A 74 5.27 8.95 9.44
N ALA A 75 5.24 7.76 10.05
CA ALA A 75 6.34 6.79 10.05
C ALA A 75 6.73 6.37 8.63
N CYS A 76 5.76 6.02 7.79
CA CYS A 76 6.01 5.66 6.39
C CYS A 76 6.58 6.85 5.58
N SER A 77 6.16 8.08 5.90
CA SER A 77 6.69 9.30 5.27
C SER A 77 8.16 9.54 5.62
N ASN A 78 8.52 9.44 6.90
CA ASN A 78 9.92 9.61 7.35
C ASN A 78 10.82 8.49 6.81
N VAL A 79 10.38 7.24 6.85
CA VAL A 79 11.11 6.11 6.26
C VAL A 79 11.32 6.33 4.76
N ASN A 80 10.29 6.79 4.03
CA ASN A 80 10.42 7.10 2.62
C ASN A 80 11.46 8.21 2.36
N ARG A 81 11.48 9.26 3.19
CA ARG A 81 12.48 10.33 3.09
C ARG A 81 13.90 9.84 3.36
N VAL A 82 14.10 9.01 4.38
CA VAL A 82 15.41 8.41 4.68
C VAL A 82 15.91 7.58 3.51
N ILE A 83 15.09 6.64 3.01
CA ILE A 83 15.44 5.77 1.89
C ILE A 83 15.80 6.61 0.65
N ALA A 84 15.00 7.63 0.34
CA ALA A 84 15.22 8.49 -0.82
C ALA A 84 16.48 9.37 -0.67
N ASN A 85 16.72 9.93 0.51
CA ASN A 85 17.88 10.78 0.77
C ASN A 85 19.16 9.98 0.75
N ILE A 86 19.22 8.86 1.48
CA ILE A 86 20.41 8.02 1.57
C ILE A 86 20.75 7.41 0.20
N LYS A 87 19.75 6.95 -0.56
CA LYS A 87 19.96 6.56 -1.97
C LYS A 87 20.70 7.65 -2.76
N LYS A 88 20.29 8.91 -2.62
CA LYS A 88 20.92 10.05 -3.32
C LYS A 88 22.32 10.38 -2.81
N ILE A 89 22.61 10.15 -1.53
CA ILE A 89 23.96 10.37 -0.96
C ILE A 89 24.98 9.46 -1.66
N PHE A 90 24.62 8.21 -1.92
CA PHE A 90 25.50 7.23 -2.57
C PHE A 90 25.40 7.21 -4.09
N LEU A 91 24.37 7.84 -4.67
CA LEU A 91 24.17 7.89 -6.12
C LEU A 91 25.31 8.70 -6.77
N LYS A 92 26.11 8.03 -7.61
CA LYS A 92 27.25 8.63 -8.34
C LYS A 92 28.32 9.24 -7.42
N ALA A 93 28.50 8.74 -6.20
CA ALA A 93 29.51 9.22 -5.25
C ALA A 93 30.49 8.09 -4.86
N PRO A 94 31.52 7.79 -5.68
CA PRO A 94 32.44 6.68 -5.43
C PRO A 94 33.16 6.78 -4.08
N SER A 95 33.58 7.98 -3.67
CA SER A 95 34.24 8.22 -2.38
C SER A 95 33.39 7.76 -1.19
N ARG A 96 32.08 8.08 -1.22
CA ARG A 96 31.13 7.67 -0.18
C ARG A 96 30.87 6.17 -0.20
N THR A 97 30.82 5.56 -1.39
CA THR A 97 30.73 4.09 -1.52
C THR A 97 31.97 3.37 -0.97
N VAL A 98 33.17 3.91 -1.20
CA VAL A 98 34.41 3.38 -0.62
C VAL A 98 34.34 3.49 0.91
N ARG A 99 33.97 4.66 1.43
CA ARG A 99 33.81 4.88 2.87
C ARG A 99 32.82 3.91 3.53
N PHE A 100 31.69 3.64 2.88
CA PHE A 100 30.73 2.64 3.35
C PHE A 100 31.38 1.26 3.48
N LYS A 101 32.14 0.82 2.48
CA LYS A 101 32.82 -0.48 2.48
C LYS A 101 33.98 -0.57 3.47
N GLU A 102 34.64 0.55 3.78
CA GLU A 102 35.66 0.60 4.85
C GLU A 102 35.04 0.33 6.22
N ILE A 103 33.88 0.93 6.49
CA ILE A 103 33.18 0.82 7.78
C ILE A 103 32.46 -0.53 7.89
N ALA A 104 31.87 -1.00 6.79
CA ALA A 104 31.05 -2.21 6.76
C ALA A 104 31.36 -3.08 5.51
N PRO A 105 32.51 -3.77 5.47
CA PRO A 105 32.94 -4.53 4.30
C PRO A 105 32.02 -5.71 3.97
N SER A 106 31.39 -6.30 4.98
CA SER A 106 30.49 -7.45 4.84
C SER A 106 29.03 -7.06 4.56
N THR A 107 28.69 -5.77 4.62
CA THR A 107 27.32 -5.29 4.42
C THR A 107 27.14 -4.89 2.95
N PRO A 108 26.09 -5.37 2.25
CA PRO A 108 25.77 -4.93 0.90
C PRO A 108 25.62 -3.40 0.84
N LEU A 109 25.91 -2.79 -0.30
CA LEU A 109 25.68 -1.35 -0.46
C LEU A 109 24.18 -1.03 -0.36
N VAL A 110 23.86 0.20 0.05
CA VAL A 110 22.47 0.67 0.16
C VAL A 110 21.66 0.37 -1.13
N PRO A 111 20.45 -0.21 -1.00
CA PRO A 111 19.64 -0.58 -2.14
C PRO A 111 19.11 0.68 -2.84
N SER A 112 18.89 0.55 -4.14
CA SER A 112 18.30 1.58 -4.99
C SER A 112 16.88 1.18 -5.38
N PRO A 113 15.86 1.44 -4.55
CA PRO A 113 14.49 1.09 -4.88
C PRO A 113 14.03 1.76 -6.16
N VAL A 114 13.24 1.02 -6.93
CA VAL A 114 12.58 1.51 -8.15
C VAL A 114 11.28 2.17 -7.73
N VAL A 115 11.14 3.46 -8.01
CA VAL A 115 10.03 4.30 -7.51
C VAL A 115 8.65 3.73 -7.88
N THR A 116 8.56 3.05 -9.03
CA THR A 116 7.31 2.44 -9.52
C THR A 116 7.04 1.03 -8.98
N ARG A 117 7.95 0.43 -8.21
CA ARG A 117 7.82 -0.95 -7.70
C ARG A 117 7.87 -0.98 -6.17
N TRP A 118 6.71 -1.06 -5.55
CA TRP A 118 6.56 -1.09 -4.09
C TRP A 118 7.34 -2.21 -3.40
N GLY A 119 7.45 -3.42 -4.00
CA GLY A 119 8.27 -4.51 -3.46
C GLY A 119 9.72 -4.09 -3.19
N SER A 120 10.34 -3.40 -4.16
CA SER A 120 11.71 -2.90 -3.98
C SER A 120 11.86 -1.83 -2.89
N TRP A 121 10.80 -1.07 -2.60
CA TRP A 121 10.80 -0.11 -1.49
C TRP A 121 10.67 -0.83 -0.14
N ILE A 122 9.83 -1.87 -0.06
CA ILE A 122 9.71 -2.70 1.15
C ILE A 122 11.04 -3.42 1.43
N ASP A 123 11.67 -3.99 0.40
CA ASP A 123 13.00 -4.62 0.53
C ASP A 123 14.05 -3.63 0.99
N ALA A 124 14.00 -2.39 0.49
CA ALA A 124 14.86 -1.33 0.99
C ALA A 124 14.59 -1.07 2.47
N ALA A 125 13.33 -0.85 2.89
CA ALA A 125 12.99 -0.62 4.28
C ALA A 125 13.47 -1.77 5.19
N MET A 126 13.33 -3.03 4.76
CA MET A 126 13.87 -4.20 5.47
C MET A 126 15.39 -4.14 5.60
N TYR A 127 16.10 -3.79 4.51
CA TYR A 127 17.55 -3.58 4.54
C TYR A 127 17.95 -2.48 5.53
N TYR A 128 17.26 -1.34 5.53
CA TYR A 128 17.55 -0.23 6.46
C TYR A 128 17.28 -0.64 7.91
N GLY A 129 16.20 -1.36 8.19
CA GLY A 129 15.92 -1.90 9.52
C GLY A 129 16.99 -2.87 10.00
N LYS A 130 17.45 -3.79 9.14
CA LYS A 130 18.47 -4.79 9.47
C LYS A 130 19.86 -4.19 9.70
N ASN A 131 20.20 -3.12 8.98
CA ASN A 131 21.53 -2.51 8.99
C ASN A 131 21.53 -1.09 9.58
N PHE A 132 20.57 -0.77 10.45
CA PHE A 132 20.35 0.61 10.91
C PHE A 132 21.60 1.22 11.53
N ASP A 133 22.18 0.55 12.53
CA ASP A 133 23.33 1.08 13.29
C ASP A 133 24.56 1.26 12.38
N VAL A 134 24.73 0.37 11.38
CA VAL A 134 25.78 0.50 10.36
C VAL A 134 25.55 1.72 9.49
N ILE A 135 24.33 1.92 9.01
CA ILE A 135 23.97 3.06 8.15
C ILE A 135 24.14 4.37 8.93
N GLU A 136 23.68 4.41 10.17
CA GLU A 136 23.87 5.53 11.08
C GLU A 136 25.35 5.88 11.25
N ALA A 137 26.19 4.88 11.56
CA ALA A 137 27.63 5.06 11.70
C ALA A 137 28.28 5.60 10.41
N VAL A 138 27.91 5.08 9.23
CA VAL A 138 28.45 5.57 7.96
C VAL A 138 28.02 7.02 7.70
N ILE A 139 26.72 7.33 7.84
CA ILE A 139 26.18 8.67 7.58
C ILE A 139 26.78 9.69 8.56
N ALA A 140 27.06 9.30 9.81
CA ALA A 140 27.72 10.16 10.79
C ALA A 140 29.10 10.65 10.31
N THR A 141 29.83 9.85 9.51
CA THR A 141 31.17 10.22 9.01
C THR A 141 31.16 11.28 7.90
N PHE A 142 30.02 11.56 7.28
CA PHE A 142 29.94 12.56 6.21
C PHE A 142 29.70 13.97 6.76
N ASP A 143 30.26 14.97 6.09
CA ASP A 143 30.07 16.37 6.46
C ASP A 143 28.62 16.83 6.15
N PRO A 144 27.85 17.31 7.14
CA PRO A 144 26.50 17.82 6.91
C PRO A 144 26.45 19.02 5.96
N GLU A 145 27.52 19.80 5.82
CA GLU A 145 27.56 20.98 4.95
C GLU A 145 27.76 20.61 3.46
N GLU A 146 28.28 19.42 3.17
CA GLU A 146 28.58 18.98 1.80
C GLU A 146 27.29 18.79 0.95
N ALA A 147 26.18 18.42 1.59
CA ALA A 147 24.89 18.34 0.93
C ALA A 147 23.72 18.37 1.93
N GLN A 148 22.66 19.12 1.58
CA GLN A 148 21.40 19.15 2.33
C GLN A 148 20.85 17.74 2.63
N ARG A 149 21.04 16.80 1.70
CA ARG A 149 20.57 15.40 1.88
C ARG A 149 21.31 14.68 3.01
N ILE A 150 22.57 14.98 3.26
CA ILE A 150 23.37 14.43 4.36
C ILE A 150 22.83 14.98 5.68
N GLN A 151 22.71 16.30 5.79
CA GLN A 151 22.14 16.96 6.96
C GLN A 151 20.74 16.44 7.29
N GLU A 152 19.83 16.39 6.30
CA GLU A 152 18.48 15.84 6.49
C GLU A 152 18.50 14.37 6.92
N SER A 153 19.41 13.55 6.39
CA SER A 153 19.50 12.13 6.75
C SER A 153 19.96 11.94 8.19
N LYS A 154 20.92 12.76 8.67
CA LYS A 154 21.36 12.73 10.08
C LYS A 154 20.19 13.03 11.03
N ILE A 155 19.47 14.13 10.77
CA ILE A 155 18.29 14.52 11.56
C ILE A 155 17.23 13.41 11.56
N LEU A 156 16.95 12.80 10.40
CA LEU A 156 15.95 11.75 10.28
C LEU A 156 16.36 10.46 11.00
N LEU A 157 17.64 10.07 10.96
CA LEU A 157 18.13 8.88 11.66
C LEU A 157 18.09 9.05 13.18
N GLU A 158 18.31 10.27 13.68
CA GLU A 158 18.20 10.62 15.10
C GLU A 158 16.75 10.82 15.57
N THR A 159 15.77 10.82 14.66
CA THR A 159 14.36 11.03 15.01
C THR A 159 13.82 9.86 15.84
N GLU A 160 13.25 10.16 16.99
CA GLU A 160 12.58 9.18 17.86
C GLU A 160 11.50 8.41 17.10
N GLY A 161 11.47 7.08 17.25
CA GLY A 161 10.52 6.22 16.54
C GLY A 161 10.96 5.72 15.17
N MET A 162 12.14 6.12 14.66
CA MET A 162 12.60 5.68 13.32
C MET A 162 12.90 4.17 13.27
N LYS A 163 13.57 3.62 14.30
CA LYS A 163 13.87 2.18 14.38
C LYS A 163 12.56 1.36 14.46
N GLU A 164 11.63 1.82 15.28
CA GLU A 164 10.29 1.25 15.46
C GLU A 164 9.49 1.27 14.15
N SER A 165 9.58 2.38 13.41
CA SER A 165 8.92 2.53 12.10
C SER A 165 9.46 1.54 11.07
N LEU A 166 10.79 1.39 10.99
CA LEU A 166 11.44 0.42 10.09
C LEU A 166 11.11 -1.02 10.49
N LEU A 167 11.15 -1.33 11.79
CA LEU A 167 10.80 -2.64 12.32
C LEU A 167 9.34 -2.98 12.04
N PHE A 168 8.44 -2.02 12.21
CA PHE A 168 7.03 -2.19 11.89
C PHE A 168 6.83 -2.53 10.41
N ILE A 169 7.44 -1.79 9.50
CA ILE A 169 7.34 -2.06 8.05
C ILE A 169 7.90 -3.44 7.72
N ALA A 170 9.09 -3.77 8.24
CA ALA A 170 9.75 -5.04 7.98
C ALA A 170 8.93 -6.22 8.49
N THR A 171 8.30 -6.10 9.66
CA THR A 171 7.54 -7.19 10.27
C THR A 171 6.19 -7.40 9.58
N ASN A 172 5.50 -6.31 9.21
CA ASN A 172 4.10 -6.38 8.80
C ASN A 172 3.88 -6.33 7.28
N PHE A 173 4.87 -5.88 6.50
CA PHE A 173 4.73 -5.73 5.04
C PHE A 173 5.70 -6.59 4.23
N ALA A 174 6.61 -7.34 4.88
CA ALA A 174 7.51 -8.28 4.20
C ALA A 174 6.78 -9.27 3.29
N CYS A 175 5.60 -9.75 3.72
CA CYS A 175 4.76 -10.68 2.96
C CYS A 175 4.29 -10.11 1.61
N ILE A 176 4.13 -8.80 1.51
CA ILE A 176 3.74 -8.13 0.27
C ILE A 176 4.87 -8.25 -0.74
N SER A 177 6.11 -8.02 -0.32
CA SER A 177 7.27 -8.12 -1.21
C SER A 177 7.45 -9.54 -1.74
N SER A 178 7.44 -10.54 -0.85
CA SER A 178 7.58 -11.94 -1.24
C SER A 178 6.42 -12.42 -2.12
N THR A 179 5.20 -11.95 -1.86
CA THR A 179 4.03 -12.27 -2.69
C THR A 179 4.12 -11.65 -4.08
N ILE A 180 4.56 -10.39 -4.19
CA ILE A 180 4.77 -9.75 -5.50
C ILE A 180 5.77 -10.57 -6.31
N THR A 181 6.92 -10.95 -5.74
CA THR A 181 7.93 -11.77 -6.44
C THR A 181 7.34 -13.08 -6.93
N ARG A 182 6.56 -13.78 -6.10
CA ARG A 182 5.93 -15.05 -6.48
C ARG A 182 4.86 -14.89 -7.57
N LEU A 183 4.10 -13.80 -7.53
CA LEU A 183 3.11 -13.51 -8.57
C LEU A 183 3.78 -13.19 -9.93
N GLU A 184 5.02 -12.71 -9.92
CA GLU A 184 5.83 -12.42 -11.12
C GLU A 184 6.52 -13.65 -11.74
N GLU A 185 6.44 -14.82 -11.08
CA GLU A 185 6.93 -16.12 -11.57
C GLU A 185 6.02 -16.67 -12.68
N ARG A 186 6.64 -17.29 -13.70
CA ARG A 186 5.90 -17.92 -14.81
C ARG A 186 5.30 -19.25 -14.39
N GLY A 187 4.17 -19.60 -15.00
CA GLY A 187 3.53 -20.91 -14.83
C GLY A 187 2.77 -21.09 -13.52
N LEU A 188 2.63 -20.05 -12.71
CA LEU A 188 1.84 -20.08 -11.49
C LEU A 188 0.37 -20.44 -11.80
N LEU A 189 -0.19 -21.38 -11.04
CA LEU A 189 -1.59 -21.74 -11.14
C LEU A 189 -2.47 -20.57 -10.70
N LEU A 190 -3.60 -20.37 -11.38
CA LEU A 190 -4.56 -19.32 -11.04
C LEU A 190 -5.04 -19.44 -9.58
N SER A 191 -5.33 -20.65 -9.13
CA SER A 191 -5.74 -20.93 -7.74
C SER A 191 -4.66 -20.58 -6.73
N SER A 192 -3.40 -20.93 -7.01
CA SER A 192 -2.26 -20.56 -6.17
C SER A 192 -2.08 -19.04 -6.13
N ALA A 193 -2.21 -18.35 -7.27
CA ALA A 193 -2.09 -16.89 -7.34
C ALA A 193 -3.16 -16.18 -6.49
N ILE A 194 -4.42 -16.64 -6.58
CA ILE A 194 -5.53 -16.13 -5.75
C ILE A 194 -5.27 -16.41 -4.26
N SER A 195 -4.78 -17.60 -3.92
CA SER A 195 -4.44 -17.96 -2.55
C SER A 195 -3.35 -17.05 -1.96
N LEU A 196 -2.34 -16.66 -2.75
CA LEU A 196 -1.33 -15.70 -2.30
C LEU A 196 -1.92 -14.33 -1.96
N VAL A 197 -2.79 -13.81 -2.83
CA VAL A 197 -3.46 -12.52 -2.58
C VAL A 197 -4.33 -12.58 -1.33
N ASN A 198 -5.05 -13.70 -1.12
CA ASN A 198 -5.86 -13.90 0.08
C ASN A 198 -4.98 -14.01 1.33
N GLY A 199 -3.81 -14.67 1.26
CA GLY A 199 -2.86 -14.72 2.36
C GLY A 199 -2.41 -13.34 2.82
N VAL A 200 -2.09 -12.44 1.88
CA VAL A 200 -1.77 -11.04 2.19
C VAL A 200 -2.96 -10.32 2.84
N LEU A 201 -4.19 -10.55 2.37
CA LEU A 201 -5.38 -9.98 3.00
C LEU A 201 -5.53 -10.44 4.46
N ASP A 202 -5.33 -11.72 4.73
CA ASP A 202 -5.44 -12.29 6.08
C ASP A 202 -4.37 -11.73 7.03
N GLU A 203 -3.13 -11.61 6.54
CA GLU A 203 -2.04 -10.97 7.29
C GLU A 203 -2.36 -9.50 7.60
N LEU A 204 -2.82 -8.72 6.62
CA LEU A 204 -3.20 -7.32 6.85
C LEU A 204 -4.41 -7.17 7.78
N LYS A 205 -5.36 -8.10 7.72
CA LYS A 205 -6.52 -8.15 8.61
C LYS A 205 -6.09 -8.38 10.06
N SER A 206 -5.03 -9.16 10.28
CA SER A 206 -4.50 -9.43 11.62
C SER A 206 -3.91 -8.19 12.31
N LEU A 207 -3.53 -7.15 11.55
CA LEU A 207 -2.98 -5.89 12.08
C LEU A 207 -4.02 -5.02 12.81
N GLN A 208 -5.31 -5.39 12.74
CA GLN A 208 -6.42 -4.64 13.33
C GLN A 208 -6.45 -3.15 12.92
N SER A 209 -5.95 -2.86 11.71
CA SER A 209 -5.96 -1.52 11.13
C SER A 209 -6.73 -1.56 9.81
N ASP A 210 -7.89 -0.93 9.81
CA ASP A 210 -8.75 -0.85 8.62
C ASP A 210 -8.09 -0.06 7.47
N ALA A 211 -7.08 0.75 7.77
CA ALA A 211 -6.36 1.56 6.79
C ALA A 211 -5.74 0.71 5.66
N TYR A 212 -5.08 -0.39 6.00
CA TYR A 212 -4.35 -1.23 5.03
C TYR A 212 -5.25 -2.31 4.43
N TYR A 213 -5.90 -3.09 5.29
CA TYR A 213 -6.82 -4.14 4.86
C TYR A 213 -7.97 -3.54 4.05
N GLY A 214 -8.60 -2.47 4.53
CA GLY A 214 -9.69 -1.79 3.83
C GLY A 214 -9.25 -1.22 2.48
N LYS A 215 -8.01 -0.71 2.37
CA LYS A 215 -7.47 -0.23 1.09
C LYS A 215 -7.31 -1.37 0.08
N LEU A 216 -6.65 -2.46 0.46
CA LEU A 216 -6.45 -3.62 -0.43
C LEU A 216 -7.78 -4.27 -0.80
N SER A 217 -8.65 -4.50 0.18
CA SER A 217 -9.99 -5.03 -0.01
C SER A 217 -10.80 -4.19 -0.99
N ASN A 218 -10.78 -2.86 -0.87
CA ASN A 218 -11.47 -1.96 -1.79
C ASN A 218 -10.89 -2.00 -3.22
N VAL A 219 -9.57 -2.13 -3.37
CA VAL A 219 -8.92 -2.27 -4.68
C VAL A 219 -9.37 -3.57 -5.36
N LEU A 220 -9.37 -4.68 -4.62
CA LEU A 220 -9.79 -5.98 -5.14
C LEU A 220 -11.29 -6.01 -5.46
N TYR A 221 -12.13 -5.45 -4.59
CA TYR A 221 -13.58 -5.34 -4.80
C TYR A 221 -13.93 -4.55 -6.06
N LYS A 222 -13.24 -3.43 -6.32
CA LYS A 222 -13.44 -2.63 -7.53
C LYS A 222 -12.97 -3.34 -8.80
N ASN A 223 -12.07 -4.32 -8.68
CA ASN A 223 -11.56 -5.09 -9.79
C ASN A 223 -12.51 -6.24 -10.16
N LYS A 224 -13.50 -5.93 -11.00
CA LYS A 224 -14.44 -6.93 -11.55
C LYS A 224 -13.75 -8.06 -12.30
N GLY A 225 -12.57 -7.81 -12.88
CA GLY A 225 -11.78 -8.84 -13.59
C GLY A 225 -11.21 -9.87 -12.62
N PHE A 226 -10.65 -9.41 -11.50
CA PHE A 226 -10.17 -10.29 -10.43
C PHE A 226 -11.30 -11.14 -9.85
N GLU A 227 -12.49 -10.56 -9.62
CA GLU A 227 -13.64 -11.32 -9.12
C GLU A 227 -14.09 -12.42 -10.11
N LYS A 228 -14.10 -12.14 -11.41
CA LYS A 228 -14.35 -13.17 -12.43
C LYS A 228 -13.30 -14.28 -12.40
N LEU A 229 -12.02 -13.93 -12.29
CA LEU A 229 -10.92 -14.90 -12.19
C LEU A 229 -11.05 -15.77 -10.93
N LYS A 230 -11.47 -15.17 -9.81
CA LYS A 230 -11.73 -15.88 -8.56
C LYS A 230 -12.82 -16.94 -8.73
N LYS A 231 -13.94 -16.57 -9.36
CA LYS A 231 -15.03 -17.52 -9.65
C LYS A 231 -14.62 -18.63 -10.61
N VAL A 232 -13.89 -18.30 -11.68
CA VAL A 232 -13.34 -19.31 -12.59
C VAL A 232 -12.46 -20.29 -11.82
N SER A 233 -11.58 -19.80 -10.95
CA SER A 233 -10.75 -20.66 -10.10
C SER A 233 -11.57 -21.55 -9.17
N GLN A 234 -12.63 -21.03 -8.56
CA GLN A 234 -13.52 -21.82 -7.68
C GLN A 234 -14.22 -22.95 -8.45
N ILE A 235 -14.71 -22.66 -9.67
CA ILE A 235 -15.31 -23.68 -10.54
C ILE A 235 -14.28 -24.75 -10.91
N MET A 236 -13.05 -24.35 -11.27
CA MET A 236 -11.97 -25.28 -11.59
C MET A 236 -11.55 -26.17 -10.40
N CYS A 237 -11.67 -25.67 -9.17
CA CYS A 237 -11.43 -26.42 -7.94
C CYS A 237 -12.65 -27.26 -7.47
N GLY A 238 -13.80 -27.16 -8.16
CA GLY A 238 -15.04 -27.85 -7.77
C GLY A 238 -15.79 -27.20 -6.60
N GLU A 239 -15.48 -25.95 -6.26
CA GLU A 239 -16.06 -25.20 -5.14
C GLU A 239 -17.32 -24.40 -5.55
N ALA A 240 -17.53 -24.16 -6.84
CA ALA A 240 -18.63 -23.36 -7.36
C ALA A 240 -19.18 -23.91 -8.70
N ILE A 241 -20.38 -23.46 -9.07
CA ILE A 241 -21.03 -23.76 -10.34
C ILE A 241 -21.00 -22.51 -11.24
N ILE A 242 -21.04 -22.71 -12.55
CA ILE A 242 -21.11 -21.65 -13.55
C ILE A 242 -22.36 -20.78 -13.33
N ASP A 243 -22.16 -19.48 -13.14
CA ASP A 243 -23.22 -18.46 -12.99
C ASP A 243 -23.16 -17.40 -14.11
N GLU A 244 -24.12 -16.49 -14.16
CA GLU A 244 -24.19 -15.41 -15.16
C GLU A 244 -22.92 -14.56 -15.26
N THR A 245 -22.12 -14.46 -14.20
CA THR A 245 -20.90 -13.63 -14.19
C THR A 245 -19.74 -14.25 -14.96
N VAL A 246 -19.76 -15.58 -15.13
CA VAL A 246 -18.78 -16.35 -15.90
C VAL A 246 -19.36 -16.96 -17.18
N GLN A 247 -20.69 -16.89 -17.40
CA GLN A 247 -21.35 -17.40 -18.60
C GLN A 247 -20.80 -16.92 -19.96
N PRO A 248 -20.20 -15.72 -20.10
CA PRO A 248 -19.54 -15.36 -21.35
C PRO A 248 -18.34 -16.26 -21.72
N LEU A 249 -17.84 -17.08 -20.79
CA LEU A 249 -16.72 -18.00 -21.00
C LEU A 249 -17.21 -19.41 -21.29
N THR A 250 -16.70 -20.00 -22.37
CA THR A 250 -16.92 -21.43 -22.64
C THR A 250 -16.04 -22.30 -21.75
N MET A 251 -16.37 -23.60 -21.62
CA MET A 251 -15.53 -24.55 -20.88
C MET A 251 -14.10 -24.61 -21.44
N SER A 252 -13.93 -24.50 -22.76
CA SER A 252 -12.61 -24.41 -23.37
C SER A 252 -11.85 -23.16 -22.95
N ASN A 253 -12.52 -22.01 -22.81
CA ASN A 253 -11.86 -20.79 -22.33
C ASN A 253 -11.43 -20.94 -20.87
N MET A 254 -12.26 -21.54 -20.02
CA MET A 254 -11.93 -21.76 -18.61
C MET A 254 -10.73 -22.70 -18.45
N LEU A 255 -10.64 -23.77 -19.26
CA LEU A 255 -9.46 -24.66 -19.27
C LEU A 255 -8.16 -23.92 -19.59
N CYS A 256 -8.20 -22.98 -20.55
CA CYS A 256 -7.04 -22.14 -20.88
C CYS A 256 -6.63 -21.19 -19.74
N MET A 257 -7.51 -20.94 -18.76
CA MET A 257 -7.25 -20.02 -17.65
C MET A 257 -6.52 -20.68 -16.47
N LYS A 258 -6.16 -21.97 -16.55
CA LYS A 258 -5.45 -22.71 -15.50
C LYS A 258 -4.20 -21.98 -14.97
N HIS A 259 -3.49 -21.29 -15.86
CA HIS A 259 -2.28 -20.52 -15.56
C HIS A 259 -2.46 -19.03 -15.91
N ALA A 260 -3.70 -18.53 -15.91
CA ALA A 260 -3.97 -17.14 -16.24
C ALA A 260 -3.27 -16.20 -15.22
N PRO A 261 -2.43 -15.25 -15.69
CA PRO A 261 -1.80 -14.30 -14.79
C PRO A 261 -2.83 -13.32 -14.22
N ILE A 262 -2.70 -13.02 -12.93
CA ILE A 262 -3.55 -12.03 -12.24
C ILE A 262 -2.88 -10.64 -12.11
N ILE A 263 -1.67 -10.51 -12.65
CA ILE A 263 -0.86 -9.29 -12.67
C ILE A 263 -0.51 -8.90 -14.11
N SER A 264 -0.21 -7.62 -14.34
CA SER A 264 0.12 -7.08 -15.67
C SER A 264 1.61 -7.16 -16.04
N CYS A 265 2.46 -7.70 -15.17
CA CYS A 265 3.92 -7.68 -15.37
C CYS A 265 4.36 -8.38 -16.65
N ASP A 266 3.68 -9.44 -17.07
CA ASP A 266 3.98 -10.11 -18.35
C ASP A 266 3.63 -9.22 -19.55
N VAL A 267 2.58 -8.41 -19.47
CA VAL A 267 2.24 -7.41 -20.51
C VAL A 267 3.30 -6.31 -20.57
N GLU A 268 3.84 -5.87 -19.43
CA GLU A 268 4.91 -4.86 -19.38
C GLU A 268 6.23 -5.36 -19.98
N ARG A 269 6.58 -6.63 -19.75
CA ARG A 269 7.76 -7.27 -20.39
C ARG A 269 7.60 -7.26 -21.92
N VAL A 270 6.41 -7.61 -22.41
CA VAL A 270 6.08 -7.58 -23.84
C VAL A 270 6.17 -6.16 -24.42
N PHE A 271 5.77 -5.12 -23.69
CA PHE A 271 5.95 -3.73 -24.15
C PHE A 271 7.42 -3.32 -24.27
N SER A 272 8.28 -3.77 -23.35
CA SER A 272 9.72 -3.52 -23.47
C SER A 272 10.31 -4.24 -24.70
N GLU A 273 9.84 -5.45 -24.98
CA GLU A 273 10.20 -6.20 -26.18
C GLU A 273 9.70 -5.54 -27.47
N TYR A 274 8.49 -4.97 -27.46
CA TYR A 274 7.93 -4.23 -28.59
C TYR A 274 8.61 -2.88 -28.77
N LYS A 275 9.01 -2.19 -27.71
CA LYS A 275 9.79 -0.95 -27.81
C LYS A 275 11.09 -1.18 -28.59
N ALA A 276 11.78 -2.30 -28.38
CA ALA A 276 12.96 -2.66 -29.16
C ALA A 276 12.65 -2.90 -30.66
N MET A 277 11.42 -3.29 -31.01
CA MET A 277 10.98 -3.52 -32.39
C MET A 277 10.41 -2.26 -33.06
N LEU A 278 9.77 -1.38 -32.28
CA LEU A 278 9.03 -0.20 -32.74
C LEU A 278 9.85 1.10 -32.59
N THR A 279 11.07 1.03 -32.06
CA THR A 279 11.99 2.19 -32.01
C THR A 279 12.52 2.49 -33.41
N ASP A 280 12.78 3.76 -33.69
CA ASP A 280 13.23 4.29 -35.00
C ASP A 280 14.59 3.73 -35.49
N ASN A 281 15.16 2.74 -34.82
CA ASN A 281 16.34 1.99 -35.23
C ASN A 281 16.02 1.06 -36.43
N ARG A 282 15.81 1.69 -37.59
CA ARG A 282 15.99 1.21 -38.99
C ARG A 282 15.70 -0.27 -39.30
N ARG A 283 14.50 -0.76 -39.01
CA ARG A 283 13.94 -1.91 -39.75
C ARG A 283 12.50 -1.59 -40.14
N SER A 284 12.28 -1.33 -41.43
CA SER A 284 10.93 -1.27 -41.99
C SER A 284 10.34 -2.68 -41.99
N PHE A 285 9.69 -3.05 -40.89
CA PHE A 285 8.93 -4.30 -40.87
C PHE A 285 7.71 -4.15 -41.79
N ASN A 286 7.52 -5.11 -42.70
CA ASN A 286 6.20 -5.37 -43.23
C ASN A 286 5.37 -6.08 -42.15
N PHE A 287 4.04 -6.06 -42.26
CA PHE A 287 3.15 -6.66 -41.26
C PHE A 287 3.43 -8.15 -41.02
N GLU A 288 3.84 -8.90 -42.05
CA GLU A 288 4.17 -10.33 -41.91
C GLU A 288 5.45 -10.56 -41.12
N ASN A 289 6.50 -9.76 -41.33
CA ASN A 289 7.74 -9.85 -40.57
C ASN A 289 7.52 -9.43 -39.12
N LEU A 290 6.65 -8.44 -38.89
CA LEU A 290 6.23 -8.06 -37.54
C LEU A 290 5.52 -9.24 -36.84
N ARG A 291 4.58 -9.89 -37.53
CA ARG A 291 3.87 -11.06 -37.05
C ARG A 291 4.82 -12.21 -36.71
N HIS A 292 5.76 -12.54 -37.60
CA HIS A 292 6.76 -13.58 -37.35
C HIS A 292 7.64 -13.27 -36.13
N HIS A 293 8.06 -12.01 -35.96
CA HIS A 293 8.83 -11.62 -34.79
C HIS A 293 8.03 -11.72 -33.48
N VAL A 294 6.74 -11.36 -33.50
CA VAL A 294 5.85 -11.57 -32.35
C VAL A 294 5.74 -13.07 -32.03
N ILE A 295 5.52 -13.93 -33.04
CA ILE A 295 5.42 -15.38 -32.86
C ILE A 295 6.70 -15.96 -32.26
N ILE A 296 7.87 -15.59 -32.79
CA ILE A 296 9.18 -16.06 -32.27
C ILE A 296 9.35 -15.65 -30.80
N LYS A 297 9.01 -14.41 -30.44
CA LYS A 297 9.14 -13.91 -29.07
C LYS A 297 8.14 -14.55 -28.11
N CYS A 298 6.90 -14.75 -28.54
CA CYS A 298 5.89 -15.48 -27.76
C CYS A 298 6.33 -16.93 -27.52
N ASN A 299 6.88 -17.61 -28.54
CA ASN A 299 7.31 -19.00 -28.44
C ASN A 299 8.63 -19.18 -27.68
N HIS A 300 9.54 -18.20 -27.70
CA HIS A 300 10.78 -18.25 -26.90
C HIS A 300 10.51 -18.09 -25.41
N ASN A 301 9.34 -17.54 -25.04
CA ASN A 301 8.93 -17.28 -23.68
C ASN A 301 7.97 -18.34 -23.09
N LEU A 302 7.60 -19.36 -23.88
CA LEU A 302 6.90 -20.58 -23.44
C LEU A 302 7.89 -21.60 -22.89
#